data_AF-A0A3R9ZZZ9-F1
#
_entry.id   AF-A0A3R9ZZZ9-F1
#
_cell.length_a   1.000
_cell.length_b   1.000
_cell.length_c   1.000
_cell.angle_alpha   90.00
_cell.angle_beta   90.00
_cell.angle_gamma   90.00
#
_symmetry.space_group_name_H-M   'P 1'
#
loop_
_entity.id
_entity.type
_entity.pdbx_description
1 polymer ?
#
loop_
_entity_poly.entity_id
_entity_poly.type
_entity_poly.pdbx_seq_one_letter_code
_entity_poly.pdbx_strand_id
1 'polypeptide(L)'
;MSRQNAYRVHGADGYGLTETKTDEYRYITGYVRTPLGYVSVYSEEKNTSLSLIQNGYEVTRVIDRGYTKKGLVTLARRFIEEVQYD
;
A
#
# COMPACT_ATOMS: atom_id res chain seq x y z
N MET A 1 -21.65 -20.51 14.34
CA MET A 1 -20.30 -20.43 14.96
C MET A 1 -19.34 -19.86 13.93
N SER A 2 -18.73 -18.69 14.18
CA SER A 2 -17.68 -18.13 13.33
C SER A 2 -16.32 -18.63 13.80
N ARG A 3 -15.46 -19.07 12.87
CA ARG A 3 -14.07 -19.41 13.17
C ARG A 3 -13.18 -18.22 12.83
N GLN A 4 -12.33 -17.81 13.75
CA GLN A 4 -11.32 -16.79 13.53
C GLN A 4 -9.94 -17.44 13.55
N ASN A 5 -9.12 -17.13 12.54
CA ASN A 5 -7.71 -17.50 12.50
C ASN A 5 -6.88 -16.23 12.58
N ALA A 6 -5.82 -16.23 13.38
CA ALA A 6 -4.87 -15.14 13.50
C ALA A 6 -3.51 -15.59 12.95
N TYR A 7 -2.90 -14.77 12.09
CA TYR A 7 -1.57 -14.98 11.55
C TYR A 7 -0.72 -13.75 11.84
N ARG A 8 0.48 -13.95 12.40
CA ARG A 8 1.41 -12.86 12.64
C ARG A 8 2.04 -12.41 11.31
N VAL A 9 1.97 -11.12 11.03
CA VAL A 9 2.67 -10.50 9.89
C VAL A 9 4.04 -10.05 10.36
N HIS A 10 5.10 -10.57 9.76
CA HIS A 10 6.49 -10.27 10.15
C HIS A 10 7.13 -9.13 9.35
N GLY A 11 6.59 -8.81 8.17
CA GLY A 11 7.16 -7.81 7.29
C GLY A 11 6.14 -7.30 6.27
N ALA A 12 6.56 -6.33 5.46
CA ALA A 12 5.72 -5.76 4.43
C ALA A 12 5.70 -6.64 3.17
N ASP A 13 4.51 -6.88 2.60
CA ASP A 13 4.34 -7.61 1.35
C ASP A 13 3.20 -7.02 0.49
N GLY A 14 3.22 -7.34 -0.81
CA GLY A 14 2.24 -6.86 -1.79
C GLY A 14 0.90 -7.61 -1.73
N TYR A 15 0.25 -7.62 -0.57
CA TYR A 15 -1.00 -8.30 -0.31
C TYR A 15 -2.15 -7.81 -1.21
N GLY A 16 -2.35 -8.50 -2.33
CA GLY A 16 -3.38 -8.13 -3.31
C GLY A 16 -2.96 -7.00 -4.24
N LEU A 17 -1.65 -6.78 -4.47
CA LEU A 17 -1.19 -5.87 -5.52
C LEU A 17 -1.40 -6.46 -6.91
N THR A 18 -2.31 -5.85 -7.66
CA THR A 18 -2.56 -6.15 -9.07
C THR A 18 -1.85 -5.13 -9.95
N GLU A 19 -1.42 -5.58 -11.14
CA GLU A 19 -0.88 -4.70 -12.17
C GLU A 19 -1.73 -4.88 -13.41
N THR A 20 -2.26 -3.77 -13.92
CA THR A 20 -3.00 -3.71 -15.17
C THR A 20 -2.11 -3.01 -16.19
N LYS A 21 -1.95 -3.64 -17.35
CA LYS A 21 -1.20 -3.11 -18.47
C LYS A 21 -1.99 -3.30 -19.75
N THR A 22 -2.28 -2.21 -20.44
CA THR A 22 -2.79 -2.16 -21.81
C THR A 22 -1.79 -1.40 -22.68
N ASP A 23 -2.13 -1.20 -23.95
CA ASP A 23 -1.32 -0.38 -24.86
C ASP A 23 -1.36 1.12 -24.50
N GLU A 24 -2.42 1.55 -23.82
CA GLU A 24 -2.67 2.97 -23.49
C GLU A 24 -2.30 3.33 -22.05
N TYR A 25 -2.39 2.38 -21.11
CA TYR A 25 -2.19 2.66 -19.69
C TYR A 25 -1.53 1.50 -18.94
N ARG A 26 -0.73 1.86 -17.94
CA ARG A 26 -0.13 0.94 -16.99
C ARG A 26 -0.28 1.48 -15.58
N TYR A 27 -0.93 0.71 -14.72
CA TYR A 27 -1.03 1.06 -13.30
C TYR A 27 -0.99 -0.18 -12.40
N ILE A 28 -0.59 0.04 -11.15
CA ILE A 28 -0.55 -0.94 -10.08
C ILE A 28 -1.48 -0.44 -8.99
N THR A 29 -2.35 -1.29 -8.48
CA THR A 29 -3.29 -0.94 -7.42
C THR A 29 -3.47 -2.09 -6.44
N GLY A 30 -3.90 -1.79 -5.22
CA GLY A 30 -4.25 -2.80 -4.23
C GLY A 30 -3.78 -2.41 -2.84
N TYR A 31 -3.33 -3.39 -2.06
CA TYR A 31 -2.89 -3.18 -0.69
C TYR A 31 -1.48 -3.70 -0.47
N VAL A 32 -0.74 -3.02 0.39
CA VAL A 32 0.47 -3.52 1.01
C VAL A 32 0.13 -3.86 2.45
N ARG A 33 0.33 -5.12 2.83
CA ARG A 33 0.18 -5.56 4.21
C ARG A 33 1.50 -5.34 4.94
N THR A 34 1.43 -4.85 6.16
CA THR A 34 2.58 -4.60 7.04
C THR A 34 2.28 -5.07 8.46
N PRO A 35 3.29 -5.16 9.35
CA PRO A 35 3.04 -5.42 10.77
C PRO A 35 2.18 -4.35 11.47
N LEU A 36 2.09 -3.14 10.90
CA LEU A 36 1.35 -2.00 11.46
C LEU A 36 -0.07 -1.87 10.88
N GLY A 37 -0.43 -2.71 9.90
CA GLY A 37 -1.73 -2.65 9.22
C GLY A 37 -1.59 -2.69 7.71
N TYR A 38 -2.58 -2.13 7.01
CA TYR A 38 -2.63 -2.11 5.55
C TYR A 38 -2.48 -0.69 5.03
N VAL A 39 -1.77 -0.56 3.91
CA VAL A 39 -1.68 0.67 3.13
C VAL A 39 -2.30 0.39 1.78
N SER A 40 -3.33 1.15 1.41
CA SER A 40 -3.84 1.16 0.04
C SER A 40 -2.84 1.89 -0.85
N VAL A 41 -2.56 1.33 -2.02
CA VAL A 41 -1.63 1.93 -2.98
C VAL A 41 -2.26 1.97 -4.36
N TYR A 42 -1.99 3.05 -5.07
CA TYR A 42 -2.21 3.18 -6.50
C TYR A 42 -0.97 3.83 -7.12
N SER A 43 -0.53 3.35 -8.28
CA SER A 43 0.65 3.85 -8.96
C SER A 43 0.55 3.68 -10.46
N GLU A 44 0.65 4.78 -11.18
CA GLU A 44 0.80 4.82 -12.64
C GLU A 44 2.11 5.53 -12.99
N GLU A 45 2.42 5.74 -14.27
CA GLU A 45 3.75 6.20 -14.70
C GLU A 45 4.24 7.49 -14.02
N LYS A 46 3.32 8.42 -13.73
CA LYS A 46 3.65 9.75 -13.22
C LYS A 46 3.00 10.09 -11.87
N ASN A 47 2.22 9.18 -11.30
CA ASN A 47 1.51 9.44 -10.06
C ASN A 47 1.47 8.20 -9.18
N THR A 48 1.69 8.37 -7.89
CA THR A 48 1.49 7.34 -6.89
C THR A 48 0.76 7.92 -5.68
N SER A 49 -0.27 7.24 -5.22
CA SER A 49 -0.95 7.54 -3.97
C SER A 49 -0.81 6.39 -2.97
N LEU A 50 -0.68 6.75 -1.70
CA LEU A 50 -0.66 5.86 -0.56
C LEU A 50 -1.69 6.37 0.44
N SER A 51 -2.56 5.49 0.93
CA SER A 51 -3.59 5.85 1.88
C SER A 51 -3.68 4.83 3.00
N LEU A 52 -3.85 5.29 4.23
CA LEU A 52 -4.13 4.44 5.39
C LEU A 52 -5.09 5.15 6.34
N ILE A 53 -5.78 4.37 7.17
CA ILE A 53 -6.63 4.90 8.22
C ILE A 53 -5.90 4.76 9.56
N GLN A 54 -5.76 5.87 10.28
CA GLN A 54 -5.20 5.93 11.62
C GLN A 54 -6.13 6.73 12.52
N ASN A 55 -6.50 6.17 13.68
CA ASN A 55 -7.34 6.85 14.67
C ASN A 55 -8.65 7.45 14.11
N GLY A 56 -9.24 6.82 13.09
CA GLY A 56 -10.45 7.27 12.43
C GLY A 56 -10.26 8.31 11.31
N TYR A 57 -9.02 8.71 11.02
CA TYR A 57 -8.68 9.63 9.93
C TYR A 57 -7.99 8.91 8.79
N GLU A 58 -8.35 9.24 7.56
CA GLU A 58 -7.62 8.80 6.37
C GLU A 58 -6.46 9.77 6.10
N VAL A 59 -5.24 9.23 6.10
CA VAL A 59 -4.02 9.96 5.76
C VAL A 59 -3.61 9.51 4.37
N THR A 60 -3.48 10.46 3.45
CA THR A 60 -3.10 10.20 2.05
C THR A 60 -1.85 10.98 1.66
N ARG A 61 -0.90 10.29 1.03
CA ARG A 61 0.30 10.88 0.43
C ARG A 61 0.26 10.68 -1.08
N VAL A 62 0.46 11.76 -1.83
CA VAL A 62 0.59 11.75 -3.30
C VAL A 62 2.02 12.08 -3.69
N ILE A 63 2.54 11.37 -4.68
CA ILE A 63 3.91 11.52 -5.20
C ILE A 63 3.86 11.56 -6.73
N ASP A 64 4.49 12.56 -7.34
CA ASP A 64 4.51 12.76 -8.80
C ASP A 64 5.55 11.85 -9.50
N ARG A 65 5.45 10.55 -9.26
CA ARG A 65 6.30 9.51 -9.85
C ARG A 65 5.65 8.13 -9.74
N GLY A 66 5.79 7.30 -10.77
CA GLY A 66 5.43 5.88 -10.74
C GLY A 66 6.46 4.97 -10.07
N TYR A 67 5.98 3.88 -9.48
CA TYR A 67 6.81 2.87 -8.82
C TYR A 67 6.50 1.46 -9.32
N THR A 68 7.49 0.58 -9.23
CA THR A 68 7.27 -0.86 -9.41
C THR A 68 6.59 -1.46 -8.17
N LYS A 69 6.04 -2.68 -8.27
CA LYS A 69 5.45 -3.39 -7.12
C LYS A 69 6.37 -3.43 -5.90
N LYS A 70 7.66 -3.76 -6.11
CA LYS A 70 8.66 -3.80 -5.02
C LYS A 70 8.93 -2.40 -4.44
N GLY A 71 8.95 -1.38 -5.30
CA GLY A 71 9.04 0.01 -4.89
C GLY A 71 7.88 0.41 -3.99
N LEU A 72 6.64 0.05 -4.37
CA LEU A 72 5.43 0.32 -3.59
C LEU A 72 5.43 -0.36 -2.23
N VAL A 73 5.84 -1.63 -2.14
CA VAL A 73 5.95 -2.32 -0.83
C VAL A 73 6.93 -1.58 0.10
N THR A 74 8.06 -1.14 -0.44
CA THR A 74 9.07 -0.40 0.35
C THR A 74 8.53 0.97 0.79
N LEU A 75 7.87 1.67 -0.13
CA LEU A 75 7.33 3.00 0.08
C LEU A 75 6.17 2.99 1.08
N ALA A 76 5.23 2.06 0.93
CA ALA A 76 4.12 1.86 1.84
C ALA A 76 4.58 1.52 3.26
N ARG A 77 5.61 0.67 3.42
CA ARG A 77 6.22 0.37 4.73
C ARG A 77 6.71 1.64 5.42
N ARG A 78 7.47 2.48 4.71
CA ARG A 78 7.99 3.73 5.26
C ARG A 78 6.87 4.70 5.60
N PHE A 79 5.88 4.84 4.72
CA PHE A 79 4.73 5.71 4.94
C PHE A 79 3.95 5.36 6.21
N ILE A 80 3.61 4.09 6.44
CA ILE A 80 2.90 3.70 7.66
C ILE A 80 3.78 3.81 8.91
N GLU A 81 5.09 3.56 8.81
CA GLU A 81 6.03 3.79 9.92
C GLU A 81 6.03 5.28 10.29
N GLU A 82 6.20 6.18 9.33
CA GLU A 82 6.19 7.63 9.56
C GLU A 82 4.87 8.08 10.22
N VAL A 83 3.72 7.71 9.65
CA VAL A 83 2.41 8.13 10.17
C VAL A 83 2.11 7.57 11.57
N GLN A 84 2.60 6.37 11.92
CA GLN A 84 2.37 5.77 13.24
C GLN A 84 3.28 6.31 14.34
N TYR A 85 4.40 6.94 13.98
CA TYR A 85 5.35 7.53 14.93
C TYR A 85 5.31 9.06 14.99
N ASP A 86 4.50 9.70 14.13
CA ASP A 86 4.11 11.11 14.22
C ASP A 86 2.99 11.32 15.27
#